data_AF-A0A927AWD6-F1
#
_entry.id   AF-A0A927AWD6-F1
#
_cell.length_a   1.000
_cell.length_b   1.000
_cell.length_c   1.000
_cell.angle_alpha   90.00
_cell.angle_beta   90.00
_cell.angle_gamma   90.00
#
_symmetry.space_group_name_H-M   'P 1'
#
loop_
_entity.id
_entity.type
_entity.pdbx_description
1 polymer ?
#
loop_
_entity_poly.entity_id
_entity_poly.type
_entity_poly.pdbx_seq_one_letter_code
_entity_poly.pdbx_strand_id
1 'polypeptide(L)'
;MAGNDFFIADTRNHRIRKVSCGPLVSLKAGSWSDPTVWYCNRVPLSTDVVRLNHAVSLPANYQVQALRVIYSATGRLNFDPNSKLVFIQP
;
A
#
# COMPACT_ATOMS: atom_id res chain seq x y z
N MET A 1 3.46 5.91 -11.53
CA MET A 1 4.25 4.84 -12.17
C MET A 1 3.33 3.64 -12.33
N ALA A 2 2.99 3.30 -13.57
CA ALA A 2 2.20 2.12 -13.90
C ALA A 2 3.15 0.90 -13.90
N GLY A 3 2.80 -0.18 -13.20
CA GLY A 3 3.64 -1.37 -13.21
C GLY A 3 3.05 -2.50 -12.38
N ASN A 4 2.84 -3.64 -13.05
CA ASN A 4 2.34 -4.93 -12.54
C ASN A 4 0.83 -5.17 -12.61
N ASP A 5 0.18 -4.66 -13.64
CA ASP A 5 -1.16 -5.15 -13.98
C ASP A 5 -1.03 -6.58 -14.53
N PHE A 6 -1.48 -7.57 -13.76
CA PHE A 6 -1.52 -8.96 -14.19
C PHE A 6 -2.89 -9.22 -14.85
N PHE A 7 -2.89 -9.61 -16.12
CA PHE A 7 -4.11 -9.92 -16.85
C PHE A 7 -4.22 -11.42 -17.12
N ILE A 8 -5.39 -11.99 -16.91
CA ILE A 8 -5.71 -13.39 -17.20
C ILE A 8 -6.75 -13.44 -18.32
N ALA A 9 -6.50 -14.27 -19.34
CA ALA A 9 -7.52 -14.67 -20.30
C ALA A 9 -8.45 -15.71 -19.65
N ASP A 10 -9.64 -15.26 -19.24
CA ASP A 10 -10.71 -16.11 -18.74
C ASP A 10 -11.49 -16.67 -19.92
N THR A 11 -10.93 -17.71 -20.56
CA THR A 11 -11.42 -18.27 -21.83
C THR A 11 -12.82 -18.84 -21.73
N ARG A 12 -13.25 -19.33 -20.55
CA ARG A 12 -14.61 -19.82 -20.33
C ARG A 12 -15.66 -18.71 -20.28
N ASN A 13 -15.26 -17.51 -19.86
CA ASN A 13 -16.14 -16.35 -19.78
C ASN A 13 -15.88 -15.32 -20.89
N HIS A 14 -15.11 -15.69 -21.93
CA HIS A 14 -14.77 -14.85 -23.08
C HIS A 14 -14.28 -13.43 -22.72
N ARG A 15 -13.49 -13.30 -21.65
CA ARG A 15 -13.02 -11.99 -21.17
C ARG A 15 -11.58 -12.00 -20.72
N ILE A 16 -10.94 -10.83 -20.80
CA ILE A 16 -9.65 -10.57 -20.14
C ILE A 16 -9.97 -9.92 -18.79
N ARG A 17 -9.44 -10.49 -17.71
CA ARG A 17 -9.58 -9.91 -16.37
C ARG A 17 -8.27 -9.31 -15.92
N LYS A 18 -8.34 -8.14 -15.31
CA LYS A 18 -7.26 -7.59 -14.50
C LYS A 18 -7.31 -8.22 -13.11
N VAL A 19 -6.19 -8.77 -12.66
CA VAL A 19 -6.00 -9.23 -11.29
C VAL A 19 -5.41 -8.07 -10.51
N SER A 20 -6.23 -7.52 -9.62
CA SER A 20 -5.77 -6.53 -8.64
C SER A 20 -5.17 -7.22 -7.44
N CYS A 21 -4.16 -6.57 -6.85
CA CYS A 21 -3.69 -6.97 -5.54
C CYS A 21 -4.77 -6.74 -4.48
N GLY A 22 -4.81 -7.62 -3.48
CA GLY A 22 -5.66 -7.48 -2.31
C GLY A 22 -5.22 -6.31 -1.40
N PRO A 23 -5.69 -6.25 -0.15
CA PRO A 23 -5.29 -5.23 0.81
C PRO A 23 -3.76 -5.12 0.91
N LEU A 24 -3.23 -3.90 1.00
CA LEU A 24 -1.80 -3.73 1.15
C LEU A 24 -1.39 -4.01 2.60
N VAL A 25 -0.37 -4.86 2.75
CA VAL A 25 0.15 -5.29 4.04
C VAL A 25 1.66 -5.05 4.05
N SER A 26 2.21 -4.54 5.16
CA SER A 26 3.66 -4.43 5.28
C SER A 26 4.31 -5.81 5.47
N LEU A 27 5.24 -6.17 4.58
CA LEU A 27 5.98 -7.43 4.56
C LEU A 27 7.22 -7.41 5.48
N LYS A 28 7.78 -6.22 5.72
CA LYS A 28 8.94 -5.98 6.57
C LYS A 28 8.90 -4.56 7.13
N ALA A 29 9.75 -4.27 8.09
CA ALA A 29 9.98 -2.89 8.51
C ALA A 29 10.71 -2.10 7.41
N GLY A 30 10.46 -0.79 7.30
CA GLY A 30 11.13 0.05 6.31
C GLY A 30 10.41 1.36 5.98
N SER A 31 10.82 1.99 4.89
CA SER A 31 10.21 3.25 4.41
C SER A 31 8.87 2.99 3.73
N TRP A 32 7.89 3.86 3.95
CA TRP A 32 6.62 3.83 3.23
C TRP A 32 6.81 3.98 1.72
N SER A 33 7.83 4.76 1.30
CA SER A 33 8.11 4.99 -0.12
C SER A 33 8.81 3.81 -0.83
N ASP A 34 9.24 2.78 -0.10
CA ASP A 34 9.89 1.59 -0.67
C ASP A 34 8.81 0.57 -1.08
N PRO A 35 8.63 0.29 -2.39
CA PRO A 35 7.64 -0.69 -2.86
C PRO A 35 7.86 -2.09 -2.25
N THR A 36 9.09 -2.46 -1.93
CA THR A 36 9.44 -3.78 -1.40
C THR A 36 8.99 -4.00 0.06
N VAL A 37 8.59 -2.93 0.76
CA VAL A 37 7.97 -3.00 2.09
C VAL A 37 6.54 -3.53 2.00
N TRP A 38 5.90 -3.42 0.84
CA TRP A 38 4.47 -3.69 0.69
C TRP A 38 4.20 -4.96 -0.10
N TYR A 39 3.16 -5.69 0.31
CA TYR A 39 2.56 -6.72 -0.55
C TYR A 39 2.25 -6.13 -1.93
N CYS A 40 2.33 -6.93 -2.99
CA CYS A 40 2.22 -6.46 -4.38
C CYS A 40 3.39 -5.60 -4.90
N ASN A 41 4.44 -5.40 -4.09
CA ASN A 41 5.60 -4.59 -4.48
C ASN A 41 5.21 -3.19 -4.99
N ARG A 42 4.27 -2.53 -4.29
CA ARG A 42 3.70 -1.24 -4.66
C ARG A 42 3.40 -0.41 -3.41
N VAL A 43 3.75 0.87 -3.45
CA VAL A 43 3.44 1.84 -2.39
C VAL A 43 1.92 2.09 -2.31
N PRO A 44 1.34 2.21 -1.10
CA PRO A 44 -0.07 2.55 -0.92
C PRO A 44 -0.51 3.84 -1.60
N LEU A 45 -1.69 3.79 -2.20
CA LEU A 45 -2.44 4.89 -2.79
C LEU A 45 -3.64 5.26 -1.91
N SER A 46 -4.28 6.37 -2.26
CA SER A 46 -5.45 6.91 -1.57
C SER A 46 -6.65 5.96 -1.49
N THR A 47 -6.75 4.98 -2.38
CA THR A 47 -7.82 3.97 -2.39
C THR A 47 -7.53 2.75 -1.52
N ASP A 48 -6.30 2.61 -1.02
CA ASP A 48 -5.86 1.39 -0.36
C ASP A 48 -6.19 1.39 1.14
N VAL A 49 -6.69 0.26 1.61
CA VAL A 49 -6.66 -0.08 3.03
C VAL A 49 -5.31 -0.71 3.33
N VAL A 50 -4.55 -0.08 4.22
CA VAL A 50 -3.19 -0.49 4.60
C VAL A 50 -3.22 -1.19 5.95
N ARG A 51 -2.65 -2.40 6.03
CA ARG A 51 -2.42 -3.10 7.30
C ARG A 51 -0.93 -3.10 7.65
N LEU A 52 -0.61 -2.56 8.82
CA LEU A 52 0.75 -2.51 9.34
C LEU A 52 1.00 -3.72 10.25
N ASN A 53 1.76 -4.68 9.74
CA ASN A 53 2.30 -5.80 10.50
C ASN A 53 3.67 -5.47 11.12
N HIS A 54 4.41 -4.58 10.46
CA HIS A 54 5.74 -4.15 10.83
C HIS A 54 5.78 -2.63 11.06
N ALA A 55 6.88 -2.16 11.66
CA ALA A 55 7.15 -0.73 11.79
C ALA A 55 7.50 -0.11 10.43
N VAL A 56 6.72 0.88 9.99
CA VAL A 56 6.94 1.61 8.74
C VAL A 56 7.19 3.08 9.05
N SER A 57 8.12 3.71 8.35
CA SER A 57 8.44 5.13 8.52
C SER A 57 8.01 5.95 7.31
N LEU A 58 7.39 7.10 7.55
CA LEU A 58 7.21 8.14 6.54
C LEU A 58 8.47 9.02 6.53
N PRO A 59 9.20 9.12 5.41
CA PRO A 59 10.37 9.99 5.30
C PRO A 59 10.06 11.47 5.54
N ALA A 60 11.08 12.26 5.88
CA ALA A 60 10.92 13.69 6.11
C ALA A 60 10.34 14.40 4.88
N ASN A 61 9.44 15.37 5.12
CA ASN A 61 8.73 16.13 4.08
C ASN A 61 7.92 15.26 3.09
N TYR A 62 7.56 14.03 3.47
CA TYR A 62 6.82 13.12 2.62
C TYR A 62 5.33 13.10 2.99
N GLN A 63 4.45 13.37 2.02
CA GLN A 63 3.01 13.20 2.15
C GLN A 63 2.57 11.91 1.48
N VAL A 64 1.77 11.12 2.19
CA VAL A 64 1.17 9.87 1.70
C VAL A 64 -0.34 9.90 1.85
N GLN A 65 -1.01 9.10 1.02
CA GLN A 65 -2.45 8.92 1.06
C GLN A 65 -2.81 7.46 1.27
N ALA A 66 -3.86 7.21 2.04
CA ALA A 66 -4.47 5.90 2.19
C ALA A 66 -5.97 6.08 2.44
N LEU A 67 -6.78 5.06 2.16
CA LEU A 67 -8.19 5.06 2.53
C LEU A 67 -8.35 4.84 4.04
N ARG A 68 -7.55 3.92 4.59
CA ARG A 68 -7.53 3.59 6.02
C ARG A 68 -6.22 2.90 6.38
N VAL A 69 -5.73 3.10 7.60
CA VAL A 69 -4.60 2.35 8.18
C VAL A 69 -5.10 1.49 9.35
N ILE A 70 -4.71 0.21 9.37
CA ILE A 70 -5.04 -0.77 10.40
C ILE A 70 -3.72 -1.25 11.03
N TYR A 71 -3.62 -1.18 12.35
CA TYR A 71 -2.44 -1.62 13.08
C TYR A 71 -2.64 -3.03 13.65
N SER A 72 -1.64 -3.89 13.49
CA SER A 72 -1.52 -5.14 14.25
C SER A 72 -0.79 -4.90 15.58
N ALA A 73 -0.63 -5.94 16.42
CA ALA A 73 0.06 -5.85 17.70
C ALA A 73 1.52 -5.34 17.60
N THR A 74 2.21 -5.60 16.48
CA THR A 74 3.60 -5.16 16.22
C THR A 74 3.69 -4.03 15.19
N GLY A 75 2.57 -3.61 14.64
CA GLY A 75 2.50 -2.57 13.62
C GLY A 75 2.71 -1.18 14.21
N ARG A 76 3.56 -0.37 13.57
CA ARG A 76 3.76 1.03 13.94
C ARG A 76 3.94 1.89 12.70
N LEU A 77 3.47 3.14 12.76
CA LEU A 77 3.76 4.14 11.75
C LEU A 77 4.58 5.26 12.38
N ASN A 78 5.81 5.45 11.92
CA ASN A 78 6.70 6.51 12.36
C ASN A 78 6.59 7.71 11.41
N PHE A 79 6.62 8.90 11.97
CA PHE A 79 6.57 10.15 11.23
C PHE A 79 7.91 10.85 11.40
N ASP A 80 8.70 10.94 10.32
CA ASP A 80 9.86 11.83 10.29
C ASP A 80 9.39 13.29 10.16
N PRO A 81 10.26 14.29 10.40
CA PRO A 81 9.87 15.70 10.40
C PRO A 81 9.08 16.11 9.15
N ASN A 82 7.98 16.85 9.35
CA ASN A 82 7.09 17.36 8.31
C ASN A 82 6.42 16.29 7.42
N SER A 83 6.47 15.01 7.78
CA SER A 83 5.71 13.97 7.09
C SER A 83 4.21 14.06 7.40
N LYS A 84 3.36 13.63 6.46
CA LYS A 84 1.90 13.70 6.58
C LYS A 84 1.23 12.46 6.02
N LEU A 85 0.32 11.86 6.79
CA LEU A 85 -0.64 10.87 6.29
C LEU A 85 -1.99 11.55 6.09
N VAL A 86 -2.53 11.47 4.88
CA VAL A 86 -3.83 12.05 4.52
C VAL A 86 -4.81 10.93 4.20
N PHE A 87 -5.95 10.95 4.88
CA PHE A 87 -7.08 10.10 4.52
C PHE A 87 -7.99 10.85 3.55
N ILE A 88 -8.36 10.22 2.44
CA ILE A 88 -9.44 10.75 1.60
C ILE A 88 -10.76 10.19 2.13
N GLN A 89 -11.69 11.08 2.49
CA GLN A 89 -13.08 10.67 2.72
C GLN A 89 -13.78 10.56 1.36
N PRO A 90 -14.67 9.57 1.17
CA PRO A 90 -15.50 9.46 -0.03
C PRO A 90 -16.46 10.65 -0.17
#